data_AF-A0A6A3GIP2-F1
#
_entry.id   AF-A0A6A3GIP2-F1
#
_cell.length_a   1.000
_cell.length_b   1.000
_cell.length_c   1.000
_cell.angle_alpha   90.00
_cell.angle_beta   90.00
_cell.angle_gamma   90.00
#
_symmetry.space_group_name_H-M   'P 1'
#
loop_
_entity.id
_entity.type
_entity.pdbx_description
1 polymer ?
#
loop_
_entity_poly.entity_id
_entity_poly.type
_entity_poly.pdbx_seq_one_letter_code
_entity_poly.pdbx_strand_id
1 'polypeptide(L)'
;MLQLLRDEFVVEDLRVRVEQFVSDCLLCKHVKGGKLIQRPWNSTHTATRRNELLHMDFLQMGESYGESQYLLVLKDDLSHYCELVACESDNGLVAASAVLDWYKRFGLPETWMSDN
;
A
#
# COMPACT_ATOMS: atom_id res chain seq x y z
N MET A 1 -5.10 -9.68 -34.86
CA MET A 1 -6.45 -10.29 -35.01
C MET A 1 -7.21 -9.66 -36.16
N LEU A 2 -7.53 -8.36 -36.11
CA LEU A 2 -8.33 -7.71 -37.18
C LEU A 2 -7.72 -7.83 -38.58
N GLN A 3 -6.42 -7.58 -38.73
CA GLN A 3 -5.75 -7.67 -40.04
C GLN A 3 -5.79 -9.11 -40.59
N LEU A 4 -5.36 -10.08 -39.78
CA LEU A 4 -5.36 -11.50 -40.14
C LEU A 4 -6.74 -12.01 -40.59
N LEU A 5 -7.82 -11.54 -39.96
CA LEU A 5 -9.17 -11.94 -40.35
C LEU A 5 -9.65 -11.25 -41.63
N ARG A 6 -9.19 -10.04 -41.94
CA ARG A 6 -9.51 -9.34 -43.20
C ARG A 6 -8.81 -9.95 -44.40
N ASP A 7 -7.59 -10.43 -44.20
CA ASP A 7 -6.77 -11.00 -45.27
C ASP A 7 -7.38 -12.32 -45.79
N GLU A 8 -8.08 -13.06 -44.92
CA GLU A 8 -8.62 -14.39 -45.23
C GLU A 8 -10.15 -14.43 -45.38
N PHE A 9 -10.89 -13.48 -44.79
CA PHE A 9 -12.35 -13.54 -44.73
C PHE A 9 -13.03 -12.18 -44.99
N VAL A 10 -14.20 -12.23 -45.64
CA VAL A 10 -15.12 -11.09 -45.75
C VAL A 10 -16.25 -11.29 -44.74
N VAL A 11 -16.21 -10.54 -43.65
CA VAL A 11 -17.20 -10.59 -42.56
C VAL A 11 -17.76 -9.19 -42.34
N GLU A 12 -19.09 -9.07 -42.37
CA GLU A 12 -19.79 -7.83 -42.06
C GLU A 12 -19.53 -7.41 -40.61
N ASP A 13 -19.24 -6.11 -40.44
CA ASP A 13 -18.92 -5.49 -39.14
C ASP A 13 -17.82 -6.21 -38.35
N LEU A 14 -16.83 -6.77 -39.04
CA LEU A 14 -15.72 -7.53 -38.46
C LEU A 14 -15.06 -6.82 -37.25
N ARG A 15 -14.93 -5.48 -37.32
CA ARG A 15 -14.37 -4.69 -36.23
C ARG A 15 -15.20 -4.82 -34.94
N VAL A 16 -16.51 -4.62 -35.05
CA VAL A 16 -17.43 -4.66 -33.91
C VAL A 16 -17.42 -6.07 -33.29
N ARG A 17 -17.46 -7.11 -34.13
CA ARG A 17 -17.43 -8.51 -33.67
C ARG A 17 -16.14 -8.85 -32.93
N VAL A 18 -14.99 -8.40 -33.43
CA VAL A 18 -13.70 -8.62 -32.75
C VAL A 18 -13.61 -7.83 -31.46
N GLU A 19 -14.06 -6.57 -31.45
CA GLU A 19 -14.09 -5.76 -30.23
C GLU A 19 -14.95 -6.43 -29.15
N GLN A 20 -16.12 -6.99 -29.52
CA GLN A 20 -16.99 -7.73 -28.61
C GLN A 20 -16.36 -9.05 -28.14
N PHE A 21 -15.72 -9.80 -29.04
CA PHE A 21 -14.98 -11.02 -28.65
C PHE A 21 -13.88 -10.72 -27.64
N VAL A 22 -13.07 -9.68 -27.89
CA VAL A 22 -11.97 -9.29 -26.99
C VAL A 22 -12.53 -8.73 -25.67
N SER A 23 -13.66 -8.00 -25.71
CA SER A 23 -14.31 -7.52 -24.49
C SER A 23 -14.89 -8.63 -23.64
N ASP A 24 -15.21 -9.78 -24.21
CA ASP A 24 -15.77 -10.93 -23.49
C ASP A 24 -14.69 -11.96 -23.10
N CYS A 25 -13.53 -11.94 -23.77
CA CYS A 25 -12.43 -12.87 -23.52
C CYS A 25 -11.79 -12.66 -22.13
N LEU A 26 -12.04 -13.61 -21.21
CA LEU A 26 -11.48 -13.60 -19.86
C LEU A 26 -9.94 -13.63 -19.84
N LEU A 27 -9.32 -14.37 -20.77
CA LEU A 27 -7.86 -14.43 -20.87
C LEU A 27 -7.27 -13.09 -21.29
N CYS A 28 -7.92 -12.38 -22.23
CA CYS A 28 -7.51 -11.02 -22.59
C CYS A 28 -7.62 -10.06 -21.41
N LYS A 29 -8.72 -10.10 -20.64
CA LYS A 29 -8.89 -9.29 -19.43
C LYS A 29 -7.83 -9.58 -18.37
N HIS A 30 -7.49 -10.84 -18.17
CA HIS A 30 -6.48 -11.25 -17.18
C HIS A 30 -5.06 -10.84 -17.60
N VAL A 31 -4.67 -11.12 -18.84
CA VAL A 31 -3.28 -10.94 -19.31
C VAL A 31 -2.97 -9.50 -19.72
N LYS A 32 -3.93 -8.80 -20.35
CA LYS A 32 -3.74 -7.40 -20.78
C LYS A 32 -4.18 -6.41 -19.71
N GLY A 33 -4.94 -6.86 -18.71
CA GLY A 33 -5.58 -6.00 -17.74
C GLY A 33 -6.74 -5.21 -18.33
N GLY A 34 -7.59 -4.66 -17.46
CA GLY A 34 -8.57 -3.65 -17.85
C GLY A 34 -7.92 -2.29 -18.09
N LYS A 35 -8.74 -1.30 -18.41
CA LYS A 35 -8.32 0.11 -18.33
C LYS A 35 -7.84 0.39 -16.91
N LEU A 36 -6.57 0.78 -16.76
CA LEU A 36 -6.04 1.24 -15.47
C LEU A 36 -6.69 2.59 -15.15
N ILE A 37 -7.64 2.58 -14.22
CA ILE A 37 -8.22 3.79 -13.63
C ILE A 37 -7.56 3.94 -12.27
N GLN A 38 -6.78 5.01 -12.11
CA GLN A 38 -6.19 5.30 -10.81
C GLN A 38 -7.30 5.51 -9.79
N ARG A 39 -7.24 4.77 -8.68
CA ARG A 39 -8.15 4.97 -7.56
C ARG A 39 -7.97 6.42 -7.06
N PRO A 40 -9.06 7.17 -6.83
CA PRO A 40 -8.95 8.48 -6.19
C PRO A 40 -8.20 8.35 -4.87
N TRP A 41 -7.36 9.33 -4.55
CA TRP A 41 -6.73 9.39 -3.24
C TRP A 41 -7.81 9.42 -2.16
N ASN A 42 -7.61 8.64 -1.10
CA ASN A 42 -8.49 8.75 0.06
C ASN A 42 -8.21 10.10 0.75
N SER A 43 -9.17 10.59 1.55
CA SER A 43 -8.92 11.77 2.38
C SER A 43 -7.73 11.50 3.29
N THR A 44 -6.67 12.31 3.18
CA THR A 44 -5.57 12.29 4.14
C THR A 44 -6.12 12.80 5.47
N HIS A 45 -6.10 11.97 6.51
CA HIS A 45 -6.36 12.44 7.85
C HIS A 45 -5.20 13.34 8.25
N THR A 46 -5.48 14.58 8.65
CA THR A 46 -4.47 15.52 9.14
C THR A 46 -4.79 15.81 10.59
N ALA A 47 -3.89 15.43 11.48
CA ALA A 47 -4.02 15.68 12.90
C ALA A 47 -4.08 17.20 13.18
N THR A 48 -4.94 17.58 14.12
CA THR A 48 -5.08 18.95 14.59
C THR A 48 -4.47 19.17 15.98
N ARG A 49 -4.21 18.07 16.70
CA ARG A 49 -3.61 18.05 18.03
C ARG A 49 -2.42 17.10 18.09
N ARG A 50 -1.50 17.37 19.01
CA ARG A 50 -0.37 16.47 19.29
C ARG A 50 -0.91 15.15 19.82
N ASN A 51 -0.29 14.05 19.42
CA ASN A 51 -0.66 12.68 19.81
C ASN A 51 -2.08 12.29 19.36
N GLU A 52 -2.66 12.98 18.37
CA GLU A 52 -3.97 12.60 17.81
C GLU A 52 -3.84 11.40 16.86
N LEU A 53 -2.83 11.43 15.99
CA LEU A 53 -2.52 10.37 15.05
C LEU A 53 -1.05 9.97 15.14
N LEU A 54 -0.81 8.70 15.45
CA LEU A 54 0.52 8.10 15.46
C LEU A 54 0.69 7.20 14.23
N HIS A 55 1.59 7.57 13.33
CA HIS A 55 2.00 6.68 12.24
C HIS A 55 3.04 5.68 12.74
N MET A 56 2.90 4.42 12.33
CA MET A 56 3.85 3.37 12.65
C MET A 56 4.16 2.52 11.43
N ASP A 57 5.44 2.21 11.22
CA ASP A 57 5.90 1.38 10.11
C ASP A 57 7.26 0.74 10.43
N PHE A 58 7.51 -0.45 9.89
CA PHE A 58 8.79 -1.14 10.01
C PHE A 58 9.68 -0.87 8.81
N LEU A 59 10.91 -0.44 9.08
CA LEU A 59 11.96 -0.27 8.08
C LEU A 59 13.02 -1.35 8.24
N GLN A 60 13.23 -2.16 7.21
CA GLN A 60 14.33 -3.10 7.16
C GLN A 60 15.65 -2.37 6.87
N MET A 61 16.62 -2.49 7.78
CA MET A 61 17.93 -1.82 7.68
C MET A 61 19.04 -2.73 7.14
N GLY A 62 18.79 -4.04 7.07
CA GLY A 62 19.79 -5.02 6.65
C GLY A 62 20.75 -5.41 7.79
N GLU A 63 21.97 -5.81 7.44
CA GLU A 63 22.98 -6.20 8.42
C GLU A 63 23.40 -5.01 9.30
N SER A 64 23.43 -5.24 10.61
CA SER A 64 23.81 -4.24 11.60
C SER A 64 24.82 -4.81 12.59
N TYR A 65 25.33 -3.95 13.49
CA TYR A 65 26.12 -4.41 14.63
C TYR A 65 25.20 -5.03 15.68
N GLY A 66 24.85 -6.30 15.51
CA GLY A 66 23.99 -7.07 16.42
C GLY A 66 22.90 -7.83 15.67
N GLU A 67 21.84 -8.19 16.39
CA GLU A 67 20.72 -8.98 15.85
C GLU A 67 19.58 -8.10 15.31
N SER A 68 19.62 -6.78 15.56
CA SER A 68 18.57 -5.85 15.13
C SER A 68 18.67 -5.52 13.64
N GLN A 69 17.78 -6.08 12.83
CA GLN A 69 17.72 -5.85 11.37
C GLN A 69 16.62 -4.87 10.96
N TYR A 70 15.79 -4.43 11.91
CA TYR A 70 14.63 -3.59 11.67
C TYR A 70 14.65 -2.34 12.57
N LEU A 71 13.99 -1.29 12.09
CA LEU A 71 13.62 -0.12 12.86
C LEU A 71 12.10 0.01 12.82
N LEU A 72 11.45 0.01 13.98
CA LEU A 72 10.08 0.48 14.08
C LEU A 72 10.11 2.01 14.19
N VAL A 73 9.47 2.67 13.24
CA VAL A 73 9.30 4.13 13.22
C VAL A 73 7.97 4.45 13.87
N LEU A 74 7.97 5.31 14.90
CA LEU A 74 6.76 5.90 15.48
C LEU A 74 6.80 7.41 15.24
N LYS A 75 5.81 7.95 14.53
CA LYS A 75 5.78 9.37 14.16
C LYS A 75 4.45 10.02 14.52
N ASP A 76 4.51 11.06 15.35
CA ASP A 76 3.38 11.95 15.58
C ASP A 76 3.05 12.73 14.30
N ASP A 77 1.80 12.69 13.86
CA ASP A 77 1.37 13.28 12.59
C ASP A 77 1.54 14.80 12.58
N LEU A 78 1.11 15.49 13.64
CA LEU A 78 1.12 16.96 13.71
C LEU A 78 2.52 17.54 13.90
N SER A 79 3.25 17.08 14.94
CA SER A 79 4.55 17.66 15.30
C SER A 79 5.71 17.08 14.51
N HIS A 80 5.48 15.96 13.80
CA HIS A 80 6.52 15.17 13.15
C HIS A 80 7.61 14.68 14.10
N TYR A 81 7.33 14.61 15.41
CA TYR A 81 8.23 13.98 16.35
C TYR A 81 8.32 12.49 16.04
N CYS A 82 9.53 11.99 15.83
CA CYS A 82 9.80 10.61 15.47
C CYS A 82 10.61 9.91 16.56
N GLU A 83 10.22 8.67 16.87
CA GLU A 83 11.00 7.73 17.65
C GLU A 83 11.35 6.52 16.80
N LEU A 84 12.58 6.07 16.91
CA LEU A 84 13.11 4.91 16.19
C LEU A 84 13.47 3.83 17.19
N VAL A 85 12.85 2.66 17.07
CA VAL A 85 13.09 1.51 17.96
C VAL A 85 13.77 0.41 17.16
N ALA A 86 15.05 0.15 17.46
CA ALA A 86 15.78 -0.96 16.87
C ALA A 86 15.23 -2.30 17.37
N CYS A 87 15.02 -3.23 16.45
CA CYS A 87 14.42 -4.52 16.76
C CYS A 87 14.91 -5.64 15.82
N GLU A 88 14.82 -6.87 16.33
CA GLU A 88 15.25 -8.10 15.65
C GLU A 88 14.18 -8.63 14.69
N SER A 89 12.91 -8.23 14.86
CA SER A 89 11.80 -8.68 14.05
C SER A 89 10.70 -7.61 13.93
N ASP A 90 9.98 -7.67 12.82
CA ASP A 90 8.88 -6.79 12.39
C ASP A 90 7.51 -7.29 12.85
N ASN A 91 7.42 -7.76 14.11
CA ASN A 91 6.21 -8.39 14.62
C ASN A 91 5.35 -7.48 15.51
N GLY A 92 4.09 -7.88 15.70
CA GLY A 92 3.13 -7.13 16.51
C GLY A 92 3.49 -7.01 18.00
N LEU A 93 4.31 -7.90 18.56
CA LEU A 93 4.76 -7.78 19.97
C LEU A 93 5.74 -6.62 20.14
N VAL A 94 6.67 -6.48 19.18
CA VAL A 94 7.60 -5.33 19.14
C VAL A 94 6.82 -4.03 19.01
N ALA A 95 5.86 -3.98 18.08
CA ALA A 95 4.99 -2.82 17.88
C ALA A 95 4.20 -2.46 19.14
N ALA A 96 3.55 -3.44 19.78
CA ALA A 96 2.79 -3.22 21.00
C ALA A 96 3.69 -2.70 22.14
N SER A 97 4.88 -3.28 22.32
CA SER A 97 5.83 -2.81 23.34
C SER A 97 6.27 -1.37 23.09
N ALA A 98 6.59 -1.03 21.85
CA ALA A 98 7.02 0.33 21.49
C ALA A 98 5.90 1.36 21.68
N VAL A 99 4.65 1.01 21.36
CA VAL A 99 3.48 1.88 21.63
C VAL A 99 3.26 2.06 23.14
N LEU A 100 3.49 1.03 23.96
CA LEU A 100 3.44 1.16 25.41
C LEU A 100 4.56 2.05 25.95
N ASP A 101 5.75 2.01 25.35
CA ASP A 101 6.85 2.92 25.71
C ASP A 101 6.55 4.37 25.29
N TRP A 102 5.95 4.57 24.11
CA TRP A 102 5.43 5.86 23.68
C TRP A 102 4.38 6.39 24.67
N TYR A 103 3.44 5.53 25.08
CA TYR A 103 2.40 5.84 26.05
C TYR A 103 2.96 6.38 27.37
N LYS A 104 4.04 5.77 27.89
CA LYS A 104 4.68 6.20 29.14
C LYS A 104 5.18 7.65 29.10
N ARG A 105 5.52 8.18 27.91
CA ARG A 105 6.11 9.52 27.74
C ARG A 105 5.11 10.56 27.28
N PHE A 106 4.18 10.18 26.40
CA PHE A 106 3.32 11.14 25.67
C PHE A 106 1.82 10.94 25.93
N GLY A 107 1.43 9.86 26.62
CA GLY A 107 0.03 9.47 26.73
C GLY A 107 -0.44 8.68 25.50
N LEU A 108 -1.69 8.21 25.53
CA LEU A 108 -2.19 7.25 24.53
C LEU A 108 -2.58 8.02 23.28
N PRO A 109 -2.07 7.66 22.09
CA PRO A 109 -2.53 8.30 20.88
C PRO A 109 -4.02 8.01 20.66
N GLU A 110 -4.77 8.98 20.16
CA GLU A 110 -6.22 8.79 19.90
C GLU A 110 -6.46 7.79 18.78
N THR A 111 -5.59 7.77 17.77
CA THR A 111 -5.59 6.80 16.69
C THR A 111 -4.16 6.50 16.26
N TRP A 112 -3.94 5.28 15.77
CA TRP A 112 -2.70 4.91 15.10
C TRP A 112 -2.98 4.42 13.67
N MET A 113 -2.00 4.58 12.79
CA MET A 113 -2.08 4.17 11.40
C MET A 113 -0.82 3.38 11.03
N SER A 114 -1.03 2.19 10.47
CA SER A 114 -0.02 1.31 9.90
C SER A 114 -0.46 0.86 8.51
N ASP A 115 0.44 0.20 7.78
CA ASP A 115 0.06 -0.60 6.61
C ASP A 115 -0.60 -1.94 7.02
N ASN A 116 -0.96 -2.75 6.01
CA ASN A 116 -1.71 -4.01 6.13
C ASN A 116 -0.82 -5.23 5.84
#